data_AF-A0AAN7ZAS3-F1
#
_entry.id   AF-A0AAN7ZAS3-F1
#
_cell.length_a   1.000
_cell.length_b   1.000
_cell.length_c   1.000
_cell.angle_alpha   90.00
_cell.angle_beta   90.00
_cell.angle_gamma   90.00
#
_symmetry.space_group_name_H-M   'P 1'
#
loop_
_entity.id
_entity.type
_entity.pdbx_description
1 polymer ?
#
loop_
_entity_poly.entity_id
_entity_poly.type
_entity_poly.pdbx_seq_one_letter_code
_entity_poly.pdbx_strand_id
1 'polypeptide(L)'
;MVLLERAVEVAQRLEGKAGPGTIDWSVIDRWPAHPGLVNTFASNIEKTLAEYPEERRSKAVLLFSAHSLPMTVVNRGDPYPAEVAATVYAVMQRLKFSNPYRLCWQSQVGPQPWLGPQTQTSVEEYISKGQKDLVLIPIAFTSDHIETLFELDKEVIGESGHADTVKRVESLNGNPMFIEALADLAKSHLDSGIACSYQMGLRCPGCKNERCAESKKFFVGVQDSLAV
;
A
#
# COMPACT_ATOMS: atom_id res chain seq x y z
N MET A 1 -7.58 -9.37 36.85
CA MET A 1 -8.66 -8.39 37.02
C MET A 1 -8.49 -7.16 36.11
N VAL A 2 -7.29 -6.56 36.05
CA VAL A 2 -6.97 -5.38 35.21
C VAL A 2 -7.15 -5.58 33.68
N LEU A 3 -7.01 -6.81 33.18
CA LEU A 3 -7.20 -7.12 31.75
C LEU A 3 -8.68 -7.20 31.33
N LEU A 4 -9.59 -7.54 32.25
CA LEU A 4 -11.01 -7.60 31.95
C LEU A 4 -11.63 -6.19 31.93
N GLU A 5 -11.19 -5.31 32.82
CA GLU A 5 -11.67 -3.92 32.90
C GLU A 5 -11.32 -3.12 31.64
N ARG A 6 -10.12 -3.29 31.07
CA ARG A 6 -9.73 -2.61 29.83
C ARG A 6 -10.52 -3.08 28.60
N ALA A 7 -10.91 -4.35 28.55
CA ALA A 7 -11.75 -4.88 27.47
C ALA A 7 -13.19 -4.35 27.55
N VAL A 8 -13.72 -4.19 28.78
CA VAL A 8 -15.03 -3.57 29.03
C VAL A 8 -15.01 -2.09 28.68
N GLU A 9 -13.90 -1.39 28.97
CA GLU A 9 -13.76 0.04 28.67
C GLU A 9 -13.70 0.34 27.16
N VAL A 10 -13.04 -0.52 26.37
CA VAL A 10 -13.06 -0.41 24.90
C VAL A 10 -14.43 -0.75 24.33
N ALA A 11 -15.15 -1.73 24.90
CA ALA A 11 -16.50 -2.09 24.48
C ALA A 11 -17.53 -0.98 24.79
N GLN A 12 -17.47 -0.36 25.98
CA GLN A 12 -18.35 0.74 26.37
C GLN A 12 -18.14 2.02 25.53
N ARG A 13 -16.91 2.25 25.04
CA ARG A 13 -16.60 3.36 24.13
C ARG A 13 -17.22 3.16 22.73
N LEU A 14 -17.43 1.92 22.29
CA LEU A 14 -18.16 1.61 21.06
C LEU A 14 -19.69 1.83 21.21
N GLU A 15 -20.21 1.87 22.45
CA GLU A 15 -21.63 2.08 22.75
C GLU A 15 -22.03 3.57 22.90
N GLY A 16 -21.16 4.51 22.56
CA GLY A 16 -21.53 5.93 22.39
C GLY A 16 -21.88 6.71 23.66
N LYS A 17 -21.53 6.22 24.86
CA LYS A 17 -21.72 6.98 26.12
C LYS A 17 -20.49 7.82 26.44
N ALA A 18 -20.43 9.02 25.89
CA ALA A 18 -19.39 10.01 26.16
C ALA A 18 -19.66 10.78 27.48
N GLY A 19 -18.80 10.62 28.48
CA GLY A 19 -18.70 11.50 29.66
C GLY A 19 -17.49 12.45 29.54
N PRO A 20 -17.33 13.48 30.40
CA PRO A 20 -16.21 14.42 30.31
C PRO A 20 -14.87 13.70 30.51
N GLY A 21 -13.95 13.82 29.54
CA GLY A 21 -12.70 13.06 29.46
C GLY A 21 -12.58 12.11 28.26
N THR A 22 -13.42 12.28 27.23
CA THR A 22 -13.43 11.45 26.00
C THR A 22 -12.39 11.90 24.97
N ILE A 23 -11.80 10.93 24.27
CA ILE A 23 -10.93 11.16 23.11
C ILE A 23 -11.82 11.42 21.90
N ASP A 24 -11.58 12.52 21.20
CA ASP A 24 -12.19 12.79 19.90
C ASP A 24 -11.42 12.02 18.82
N TRP A 25 -12.10 11.08 18.17
CA TRP A 25 -11.48 10.18 17.20
C TRP A 25 -11.64 10.70 15.77
N SER A 26 -10.58 10.65 14.99
CA SER A 26 -10.64 10.78 13.54
C SER A 26 -9.62 9.82 12.92
N VAL A 27 -9.74 9.56 11.61
CA VAL A 27 -8.89 8.61 10.90
C VAL A 27 -8.53 9.10 9.50
N ILE A 28 -7.26 8.96 9.18
CA ILE A 28 -6.76 9.03 7.80
C ILE A 28 -6.75 7.60 7.27
N ASP A 29 -7.86 7.18 6.67
CA ASP A 29 -8.08 5.77 6.32
C ASP A 29 -7.39 5.32 5.02
N ARG A 30 -6.97 6.26 4.17
CA ARG A 30 -6.27 5.99 2.90
C ARG A 30 -5.59 7.23 2.33
N TRP A 31 -4.54 7.02 1.55
CA TRP A 31 -3.74 8.10 0.93
C TRP A 31 -2.93 7.63 -0.32
N PRO A 32 -3.55 6.88 -1.26
CA PRO A 32 -2.82 6.15 -2.31
C PRO A 32 -2.04 7.04 -3.30
N ALA A 33 -2.47 8.28 -3.52
CA ALA A 33 -1.85 9.19 -4.48
C ALA A 33 -1.31 10.47 -3.81
N HIS A 34 -0.97 10.41 -2.52
CA HIS A 34 -0.42 11.57 -1.82
C HIS A 34 0.89 12.04 -2.50
N PRO A 35 1.08 13.33 -2.81
CA PRO A 35 2.25 13.81 -3.56
C PRO A 35 3.58 13.42 -2.92
N GLY A 36 3.69 13.50 -1.59
CA GLY A 36 4.91 13.11 -0.89
C GLY A 36 5.21 11.60 -0.97
N LEU A 37 4.18 10.75 -1.00
CA LEU A 37 4.34 9.31 -1.24
C LEU A 37 4.87 9.07 -2.67
N VAL A 38 4.19 9.66 -3.65
CA VAL A 38 4.52 9.53 -5.07
C VAL A 38 5.94 10.02 -5.37
N ASN A 39 6.30 11.19 -4.84
CA ASN A 39 7.63 11.78 -5.02
C ASN A 39 8.72 10.94 -4.37
N THR A 40 8.46 10.36 -3.18
CA THR A 40 9.44 9.49 -2.52
C THR A 40 9.69 8.22 -3.34
N PHE A 41 8.62 7.54 -3.79
CA PHE A 41 8.77 6.37 -4.65
C PHE A 41 9.50 6.71 -5.95
N ALA A 42 9.11 7.78 -6.63
CA ALA A 42 9.76 8.21 -7.87
C ALA A 42 11.25 8.49 -7.65
N SER A 43 11.62 9.20 -6.57
CA SER A 43 13.01 9.48 -6.24
C SER A 43 13.81 8.20 -5.96
N ASN A 44 13.26 7.25 -5.21
CA ASN A 44 13.93 5.98 -4.95
C ASN A 44 14.08 5.15 -6.24
N ILE A 45 13.09 5.14 -7.13
CA ILE A 45 13.17 4.48 -8.44
C ILE A 45 14.26 5.14 -9.31
N GLU A 46 14.30 6.47 -9.39
CA GLU A 46 15.32 7.22 -10.13
C GLU A 46 16.74 6.88 -9.63
N LYS A 47 16.94 6.77 -8.30
CA LYS A 47 18.21 6.35 -7.70
C LYS A 47 18.59 4.93 -8.11
N THR A 48 17.69 3.96 -8.00
CA THR A 48 17.96 2.56 -8.38
C THR A 48 18.24 2.43 -9.89
N LEU A 49 17.50 3.15 -10.74
CA LEU A 49 17.73 3.19 -12.18
C LEU A 49 19.11 3.78 -12.53
N ALA A 50 19.61 4.75 -11.75
CA ALA A 50 20.93 5.34 -11.97
C ALA A 50 22.07 4.32 -11.85
N GLU A 51 21.86 3.23 -11.10
CA GLU A 51 22.84 2.15 -10.97
C GLU A 51 22.93 1.22 -12.19
N TYR A 52 21.99 1.31 -13.14
CA TYR A 52 22.10 0.61 -14.42
C TYR A 52 22.99 1.39 -15.39
N PRO A 53 23.74 0.71 -16.28
CA PRO A 53 24.40 1.35 -17.41
C PRO A 53 23.42 2.19 -18.24
N GLU A 54 23.89 3.33 -18.76
CA GLU A 54 23.04 4.31 -19.45
C GLU A 54 22.26 3.69 -20.62
N GLU A 55 22.89 2.80 -21.38
CA GLU A 55 22.33 2.12 -22.55
C GLU A 55 21.26 1.07 -22.21
N ARG A 56 21.16 0.66 -20.94
CA ARG A 56 20.20 -0.32 -20.42
C ARG A 56 19.12 0.34 -19.55
N ARG A 57 19.44 1.46 -18.90
CA ARG A 57 18.58 2.15 -17.93
C ARG A 57 17.16 2.42 -18.44
N SER A 58 17.00 2.93 -19.66
CA SER A 58 15.67 3.23 -20.21
C SER A 58 14.88 1.99 -20.64
N LYS A 59 15.54 0.84 -20.75
CA LYS A 59 14.93 -0.44 -21.13
C LYS A 59 14.57 -1.30 -19.93
N ALA A 60 15.07 -0.98 -18.74
CA ALA A 60 14.71 -1.68 -17.52
C ALA A 60 13.19 -1.64 -17.30
N VAL A 61 12.60 -2.78 -16.95
CA VAL A 61 11.16 -2.88 -16.67
C VAL A 61 10.93 -2.68 -15.18
N LEU A 62 10.01 -1.77 -14.85
CA LEU A 62 9.57 -1.52 -13.49
C LEU A 62 8.44 -2.48 -13.13
N LEU A 63 8.69 -3.39 -12.20
CA LEU A 63 7.72 -4.33 -11.65
C LEU A 63 7.28 -3.86 -10.28
N PHE A 64 6.14 -3.17 -10.24
CA PHE A 64 5.51 -2.80 -8.98
C PHE A 64 4.91 -4.06 -8.36
N SER A 65 5.37 -4.41 -7.17
CA SER A 65 4.93 -5.59 -6.44
C SER A 65 4.17 -5.19 -5.19
N ALA A 66 2.97 -5.74 -5.04
CA ALA A 66 2.07 -5.53 -3.92
C ALA A 66 1.60 -6.88 -3.37
N HIS A 67 1.22 -6.95 -2.09
CA HIS A 67 0.70 -8.20 -1.53
C HIS A 67 -0.59 -8.60 -2.25
N SER A 68 -0.70 -9.85 -2.66
CA SER A 68 -1.89 -10.33 -3.36
C SER A 68 -3.09 -10.44 -2.42
N LEU A 69 -4.28 -10.58 -3.00
CA LEU A 69 -5.52 -10.87 -2.28
C LEU A 69 -6.16 -12.14 -2.84
N PRO A 70 -6.78 -12.98 -1.99
CA PRO A 70 -7.64 -14.05 -2.48
C PRO A 70 -8.74 -13.47 -3.38
N MET A 71 -9.05 -14.13 -4.49
CA MET A 71 -10.07 -13.63 -5.42
C MET A 71 -11.45 -13.49 -4.78
N THR A 72 -11.74 -14.25 -3.71
CA THR A 72 -12.97 -14.08 -2.92
C THR A 72 -13.05 -12.71 -2.23
N VAL A 73 -11.92 -12.14 -1.81
CA VAL A 73 -11.83 -10.79 -1.22
C VAL A 73 -11.99 -9.74 -2.31
N VAL A 74 -11.28 -9.88 -3.42
CA VAL A 74 -11.36 -8.98 -4.57
C VAL A 74 -12.80 -8.92 -5.11
N ASN A 75 -13.41 -10.08 -5.35
CA ASN A 75 -14.78 -10.18 -5.90
C ASN A 75 -15.86 -9.71 -4.92
N ARG A 76 -15.53 -9.56 -3.63
CA ARG A 76 -16.40 -8.90 -2.64
C ARG A 76 -16.47 -7.38 -2.84
N GLY A 77 -15.56 -6.80 -3.62
CA GLY A 77 -15.43 -5.37 -3.90
C GLY A 77 -14.47 -4.68 -2.95
N ASP A 78 -13.34 -5.31 -2.67
CA ASP A 78 -12.25 -4.70 -1.89
C ASP A 78 -11.60 -3.55 -2.70
N PRO A 79 -11.38 -2.36 -2.11
CA PRO A 79 -10.84 -1.21 -2.84
C PRO A 79 -9.32 -1.32 -3.12
N TYR A 80 -8.62 -2.21 -2.43
CA TYR A 80 -7.16 -2.27 -2.44
C TYR A 80 -6.54 -2.36 -3.85
N PRO A 81 -7.00 -3.24 -4.77
CA PRO A 81 -6.37 -3.34 -6.09
C PRO A 81 -6.45 -2.04 -6.90
N ALA A 82 -7.56 -1.31 -6.78
CA ALA A 82 -7.76 -0.04 -7.49
C ALA A 82 -6.89 1.07 -6.89
N GLU A 83 -6.76 1.11 -5.56
CA GLU A 83 -5.91 2.10 -4.88
C GLU A 83 -4.42 1.87 -5.16
N VAL A 84 -3.95 0.62 -5.12
CA VAL A 84 -2.57 0.28 -5.52
C VAL A 84 -2.32 0.68 -6.98
N ALA A 85 -3.25 0.38 -7.89
CA ALA A 85 -3.13 0.79 -9.29
C ALA A 85 -3.07 2.32 -9.45
N ALA A 86 -3.82 3.07 -8.63
CA ALA A 86 -3.75 4.53 -8.61
C ALA A 86 -2.38 5.04 -8.15
N THR A 87 -1.78 4.44 -7.11
CA THR A 87 -0.42 4.75 -6.66
C THR A 87 0.60 4.50 -7.79
N VAL A 88 0.55 3.32 -8.40
CA VAL A 88 1.44 2.96 -9.53
C VAL A 88 1.33 3.97 -10.66
N TYR A 89 0.10 4.32 -11.06
CA TYR A 89 -0.12 5.25 -12.15
C TYR A 89 0.40 6.66 -11.82
N ALA A 90 0.17 7.15 -10.60
CA ALA A 90 0.68 8.45 -10.14
C ALA A 90 2.22 8.49 -10.11
N VAL A 91 2.88 7.42 -9.65
CA VAL A 91 4.34 7.28 -9.68
C VAL A 91 4.85 7.31 -11.13
N MET A 92 4.24 6.53 -12.02
CA MET A 92 4.64 6.51 -13.43
C MET A 92 4.41 7.84 -14.15
N GLN A 93 3.36 8.58 -13.80
CA GLN A 93 3.16 9.95 -14.29
C GLN A 93 4.28 10.88 -13.80
N ARG A 94 4.68 10.79 -12.53
CA ARG A 94 5.81 11.57 -11.99
C ARG A 94 7.13 11.21 -12.67
N LEU A 95 7.33 9.96 -13.06
CA LEU A 95 8.47 9.49 -13.85
C LEU A 95 8.35 9.77 -15.36
N LYS A 96 7.27 10.43 -15.79
CA LYS A 96 6.97 10.75 -17.20
C LYS A 96 6.98 9.51 -18.11
N PHE A 97 6.58 8.35 -17.56
CA PHE A 97 6.59 7.07 -18.28
C PHE A 97 7.94 6.74 -18.94
N SER A 98 9.05 7.10 -18.28
CA SER A 98 10.42 6.89 -18.82
C SER A 98 10.78 5.44 -19.09
N ASN A 99 10.07 4.51 -18.46
CA ASN A 99 10.32 3.07 -18.50
C ASN A 99 9.00 2.28 -18.67
N PRO A 100 9.05 1.09 -19.32
CA PRO A 100 7.93 0.18 -19.30
C PRO A 100 7.68 -0.37 -17.89
N TYR A 101 6.42 -0.63 -17.56
CA TYR A 101 6.06 -1.12 -16.22
C TYR A 101 4.91 -2.12 -16.21
N ARG A 102 4.81 -2.89 -15.11
CA ARG A 102 3.67 -3.75 -14.76
C ARG A 102 3.40 -3.67 -13.26
N LEU A 103 2.14 -3.88 -12.88
CA LEU A 103 1.73 -4.18 -11.51
C LEU A 103 1.56 -5.70 -11.40
N CYS A 104 2.31 -6.30 -10.48
CA CYS A 104 2.29 -7.70 -10.14
C CYS A 104 1.96 -7.84 -8.64
N TRP A 105 1.61 -9.05 -8.24
CA TRP A 105 1.19 -9.36 -6.89
C TRP A 105 2.09 -10.44 -6.30
N GLN A 106 2.35 -10.42 -5.00
CA GLN A 106 3.25 -11.35 -4.34
C GLN A 106 2.58 -12.03 -3.15
N SER A 107 3.30 -12.98 -2.53
CA SER A 107 2.90 -13.63 -1.29
C SER A 107 1.57 -14.41 -1.35
N GLN A 108 1.28 -15.05 -2.49
CA GLN A 108 0.17 -16.02 -2.56
C GLN A 108 0.44 -17.21 -1.63
N VAL A 109 -0.51 -17.51 -0.74
CA VAL A 109 -0.43 -18.68 0.16
C VAL A 109 -1.60 -19.63 -0.07
N GLY A 110 -1.28 -20.92 -0.21
CA GLY A 110 -2.28 -21.99 -0.36
C GLY A 110 -2.88 -22.11 -1.76
N PRO A 111 -3.80 -23.07 -1.95
CA PRO A 111 -4.24 -23.51 -3.28
C PRO A 111 -5.39 -22.70 -3.88
N GLN A 112 -5.97 -21.75 -3.14
CA GLN A 112 -7.09 -20.95 -3.63
C GLN A 112 -6.64 -19.99 -4.73
N PRO A 113 -7.54 -19.46 -5.59
CA PRO A 113 -7.18 -18.44 -6.57
C PRO A 113 -6.88 -17.09 -5.92
N TRP A 114 -5.79 -16.46 -6.35
CA TRP A 114 -5.36 -15.13 -5.91
C TRP A 114 -5.27 -14.16 -7.09
N LEU A 115 -5.26 -12.87 -6.79
CA LEU A 115 -5.07 -11.81 -7.77
C LEU A 115 -3.67 -11.92 -8.40
N GLY A 116 -3.62 -11.99 -9.73
CA GLY A 116 -2.40 -12.12 -10.51
C GLY A 116 -2.13 -10.92 -11.44
N PRO A 117 -0.98 -10.90 -12.13
CA PRO A 117 0.04 -11.96 -12.18
C PRO A 117 0.94 -12.02 -10.93
N GLN A 118 1.51 -13.20 -10.64
CA GLN A 118 2.44 -13.38 -9.51
C GLN A 118 3.82 -12.78 -9.84
N THR A 119 4.47 -12.15 -8.85
CA THR A 119 5.74 -11.41 -9.01
C THR A 119 6.88 -12.33 -9.42
N GLN A 120 7.06 -13.44 -8.69
CA GLN A 120 8.08 -14.45 -9.01
C GLN A 120 7.93 -14.97 -10.45
N THR A 121 6.73 -15.46 -10.81
CA THR A 121 6.45 -15.95 -12.16
C THR A 121 6.65 -14.87 -13.22
N SER A 122 6.29 -13.61 -12.93
CA SER A 122 6.51 -12.50 -13.87
C SER A 122 8.00 -12.28 -14.15
N VAL A 123 8.84 -12.34 -13.11
CA VAL A 123 10.30 -12.21 -13.23
C VAL A 123 10.88 -13.34 -14.07
N GLU A 124 10.53 -14.60 -13.75
CA GLU A 124 10.96 -15.79 -14.50
C GLU A 124 10.56 -15.70 -15.98
N GLU A 125 9.32 -15.31 -16.25
CA GLU A 125 8.82 -15.16 -17.62
C GLU A 125 9.55 -14.06 -18.41
N TYR A 126 9.80 -12.90 -17.80
CA TYR A 126 10.56 -11.84 -18.47
C TYR A 126 12.00 -12.27 -18.78
N ILE A 127 12.66 -12.92 -17.82
CA ILE A 127 14.02 -13.46 -17.99
C ILE A 127 14.06 -14.49 -19.12
N SER A 128 13.09 -15.40 -19.17
CA SER A 128 13.00 -16.41 -20.25
C SER A 128 12.82 -15.80 -21.65
N LYS A 129 12.21 -14.60 -21.72
CA LYS A 129 12.03 -13.81 -22.95
C LYS A 129 13.24 -12.91 -23.26
N GLY A 130 14.32 -13.02 -22.48
CA GLY A 130 15.55 -12.25 -22.66
C GLY A 130 15.56 -10.87 -21.97
N GLN A 131 14.48 -10.48 -21.28
CA GLN A 131 14.46 -9.24 -20.51
C GLN A 131 15.03 -9.49 -19.11
N LYS A 132 16.24 -8.97 -18.87
CA LYS A 132 17.02 -9.24 -17.65
C LYS A 132 17.17 -8.01 -16.76
N ASP A 133 16.91 -6.81 -17.30
CA ASP A 133 16.91 -5.58 -16.52
C ASP A 133 15.53 -5.37 -15.90
N LEU A 134 15.37 -5.79 -14.64
CA LEU A 134 14.12 -5.72 -13.90
C LEU A 134 14.32 -4.95 -12.59
N VAL A 135 13.42 -4.02 -12.30
CA VAL A 135 13.42 -3.25 -11.05
C VAL A 135 12.16 -3.60 -10.29
N LEU A 136 12.30 -4.22 -9.12
CA LEU A 136 11.20 -4.58 -8.21
C LEU A 136 10.90 -3.41 -7.28
N ILE A 137 9.64 -2.97 -7.22
CA ILE A 137 9.21 -1.84 -6.38
C ILE A 137 8.16 -2.34 -5.36
N PRO A 138 8.47 -2.37 -4.05
CA PRO A 138 7.48 -2.72 -3.02
C PRO A 138 6.50 -1.57 -2.83
N ILE A 139 5.41 -1.55 -3.62
CA ILE A 139 4.57 -0.35 -3.79
C ILE A 139 3.50 -0.19 -2.70
N ALA A 140 3.16 -1.27 -2.02
CA ALA A 140 2.06 -1.32 -1.05
C ALA A 140 2.49 -1.40 0.41
N PHE A 141 3.80 -1.26 0.69
CA PHE A 141 4.35 -1.20 2.04
C PHE A 141 5.38 -0.08 2.15
N THR A 142 5.45 0.52 3.33
CA THR A 142 6.28 1.71 3.57
C THR A 142 7.65 1.37 4.15
N SER A 143 7.81 0.17 4.70
CA SER A 143 9.01 -0.22 5.44
C SER A 143 9.42 -1.63 5.06
N ASP A 144 10.70 -1.96 5.28
CA ASP A 144 11.16 -3.34 5.10
C ASP A 144 10.53 -4.30 6.11
N HIS A 145 10.29 -5.53 5.62
CA HIS A 145 9.60 -6.61 6.31
C HIS A 145 9.94 -7.94 5.61
N ILE A 146 9.35 -9.05 6.06
CA ILE A 146 9.68 -10.39 5.53
C ILE A 146 9.43 -10.48 4.02
N GLU A 147 8.38 -9.85 3.52
CA GLU A 147 7.99 -9.82 2.11
C GLU A 147 9.00 -9.07 1.22
N THR A 148 9.79 -8.13 1.76
CA THR A 148 10.84 -7.45 0.99
C THR A 148 12.20 -8.13 1.14
N LEU A 149 12.64 -8.35 2.38
CA LEU A 149 13.98 -8.83 2.68
C LEU A 149 14.18 -10.33 2.41
N PHE A 150 13.09 -11.11 2.43
CA PHE A 150 13.16 -12.54 2.19
C PHE A 150 12.59 -12.87 0.80
N GLU A 151 11.31 -12.59 0.58
CA GLU A 151 10.65 -12.98 -0.67
C GLU A 151 11.25 -12.27 -1.89
N LEU A 152 11.36 -10.93 -1.90
CA LEU A 152 11.95 -10.25 -3.05
C LEU A 152 13.47 -10.44 -3.16
N ASP A 153 14.23 -10.24 -2.08
CA ASP A 153 15.70 -10.24 -2.15
C ASP A 153 16.31 -11.64 -2.26
N LYS A 154 15.78 -12.62 -1.51
CA LYS A 154 16.38 -13.95 -1.46
C LYS A 154 15.72 -14.91 -2.44
N GLU A 155 14.40 -14.94 -2.49
CA GLU A 155 13.68 -15.86 -3.37
C GLU A 155 13.66 -15.29 -4.80
N VAL A 156 12.98 -14.16 -5.04
CA VAL A 156 12.81 -13.63 -6.40
C VAL A 156 14.15 -13.23 -7.04
N ILE A 157 14.96 -12.39 -6.37
CA ILE A 157 16.24 -11.94 -6.91
C ILE A 157 17.29 -13.04 -6.81
N GLY A 158 17.43 -13.66 -5.64
CA GLY A 158 18.47 -14.68 -5.41
C GLY A 158 18.31 -15.92 -6.28
N GLU A 159 17.09 -16.38 -6.54
CA GLU A 159 16.84 -17.56 -7.39
C GLU A 159 16.75 -17.23 -8.88
N SER A 160 16.66 -15.93 -9.26
CA SER A 160 16.59 -15.52 -10.68
C SER A 160 17.83 -15.86 -11.50
N GLY A 161 18.98 -16.07 -10.86
CA GLY A 161 20.29 -16.16 -11.54
C GLY A 161 20.77 -14.84 -12.15
N HIS A 162 20.09 -13.72 -11.87
CA HIS A 162 20.30 -12.40 -12.47
C HIS A 162 20.39 -11.29 -11.40
N ALA A 163 20.94 -11.58 -10.22
CA ALA A 163 21.06 -10.60 -9.12
C ALA A 163 21.92 -9.35 -9.45
N ASP A 164 22.68 -9.38 -10.55
CA ASP A 164 23.41 -8.23 -11.08
C ASP A 164 22.50 -7.21 -11.79
N THR A 165 21.33 -7.65 -12.25
CA THR A 165 20.46 -6.92 -13.18
C THR A 165 18.98 -6.89 -12.77
N VAL A 166 18.56 -7.77 -11.86
CA VAL A 166 17.30 -7.68 -11.13
C VAL A 166 17.57 -6.99 -9.81
N LYS A 167 17.02 -5.78 -9.62
CA LYS A 167 17.26 -4.95 -8.43
C LYS A 167 15.96 -4.62 -7.72
N ARG A 168 16.01 -4.45 -6.40
CA ARG A 168 14.89 -3.93 -5.62
C ARG A 168 15.10 -2.47 -5.28
N VAL A 169 14.04 -1.68 -5.35
CA VAL A 169 14.01 -0.30 -4.85
C VAL A 169 13.94 -0.31 -3.33
N GLU A 170 14.73 0.55 -2.69
CA GLU A 170 14.68 0.72 -1.24
C GLU A 170 13.28 1.11 -0.77
N SER A 171 12.80 0.45 0.29
CA SER A 171 11.56 0.80 0.98
C SER A 171 11.61 2.25 1.49
N LEU A 172 10.45 2.87 1.76
CA LEU A 172 10.42 4.28 2.15
C LEU A 172 11.14 4.51 3.50
N ASN A 173 11.04 3.55 4.42
CA ASN A 173 11.81 3.48 5.67
C ASN A 173 11.90 4.86 6.37
N GLY A 174 13.12 5.31 6.68
CA GLY A 174 13.41 6.60 7.31
C GLY A 174 13.64 7.74 6.31
N ASN A 175 13.14 7.65 5.07
CA ASN A 175 13.33 8.69 4.08
C ASN A 175 12.73 10.02 4.57
N PRO A 176 13.52 11.10 4.69
CA PRO A 176 13.02 12.37 5.21
C PRO A 176 11.83 12.95 4.44
N MET A 177 11.81 12.78 3.10
CA MET A 177 10.69 13.24 2.26
C MET A 177 9.39 12.50 2.60
N PHE A 178 9.49 11.21 2.92
CA PHE A 178 8.33 10.42 3.32
C PHE A 178 7.84 10.81 4.72
N ILE A 179 8.76 11.02 5.66
CA ILE A 179 8.41 11.47 7.02
C ILE A 179 7.71 12.84 6.97
N GLU A 180 8.22 13.78 6.17
CA GLU A 180 7.59 15.09 5.94
C GLU A 180 6.20 14.92 5.32
N ALA A 181 6.06 14.03 4.34
CA ALA A 181 4.75 13.72 3.74
C ALA A 181 3.72 13.20 4.76
N LEU A 182 4.14 12.38 5.73
CA LEU A 182 3.26 11.91 6.80
C LEU A 182 2.86 13.05 7.75
N ALA A 183 3.80 13.95 8.07
CA ALA A 183 3.52 15.13 8.87
C ALA A 183 2.52 16.07 8.18
N ASP A 184 2.70 16.31 6.88
CA ASP A 184 1.79 17.13 6.06
C ASP A 184 0.40 16.51 5.96
N LEU A 185 0.33 15.19 5.80
CA LEU A 185 -0.94 14.45 5.75
C LEU A 185 -1.69 14.56 7.07
N ALA A 186 -1.00 14.38 8.20
CA ALA A 186 -1.57 14.54 9.54
C ALA A 186 -2.02 15.98 9.81
N LYS A 187 -1.19 16.96 9.45
CA LYS A 187 -1.52 18.39 9.58
C LYS A 187 -2.75 18.76 8.77
N SER A 188 -2.78 18.37 7.49
CA SER A 188 -3.90 18.66 6.59
C SER A 188 -5.20 18.04 7.10
N HIS A 189 -5.14 16.82 7.63
CA HIS A 189 -6.28 16.15 8.25
C HIS A 189 -6.80 16.92 9.47
N LEU A 190 -5.92 17.29 10.41
CA LEU A 190 -6.29 18.06 11.60
C LEU A 190 -6.88 19.44 11.26
N ASP A 191 -6.32 20.11 10.26
CA ASP A 191 -6.79 21.43 9.81
C ASP A 191 -8.12 21.35 9.03
N SER A 192 -8.45 20.20 8.44
CA SER A 192 -9.61 20.04 7.55
C SER A 192 -10.96 19.96 8.26
N GLY A 193 -10.99 19.59 9.54
CA GLY A 193 -12.24 19.26 10.25
C GLY A 193 -12.96 18.00 9.71
N ILE A 194 -12.26 17.17 8.92
CA ILE A 194 -12.79 15.92 8.37
C ILE A 194 -12.41 14.77 9.31
N ALA A 195 -13.38 13.96 9.72
CA ALA A 195 -13.15 12.81 10.60
C ALA A 195 -12.69 11.57 9.83
N CYS A 196 -13.13 11.37 8.59
CA CYS A 196 -12.75 10.25 7.73
C CYS A 196 -13.01 10.54 6.24
N SER A 197 -12.43 9.76 5.34
CA SER A 197 -12.72 9.92 3.90
C SER A 197 -14.17 9.53 3.55
N TYR A 198 -14.69 10.06 2.44
CA TYR A 198 -16.00 9.63 1.90
C TYR A 198 -16.06 8.12 1.62
N GLN A 199 -14.95 7.51 1.19
CA GLN A 199 -14.88 6.07 0.95
C GLN A 199 -14.93 5.24 2.25
N MET A 200 -14.57 5.83 3.40
CA MET A 200 -14.71 5.15 4.69
C MET A 200 -16.17 4.78 4.95
N GLY A 201 -17.13 5.62 4.57
CA GLY A 201 -18.57 5.32 4.72
C GLY A 201 -19.09 4.17 3.84
N LEU A 202 -18.40 3.85 2.73
CA LEU A 202 -18.89 2.87 1.76
C LEU A 202 -18.40 1.45 2.07
N ARG A 203 -19.29 0.53 2.47
CA ARG A 203 -18.97 -0.90 2.66
C ARG A 203 -18.88 -1.61 1.31
N CYS A 204 -17.97 -2.59 1.18
CA CYS A 204 -17.84 -3.38 -0.05
C CYS A 204 -19.19 -4.01 -0.42
N PRO A 205 -19.59 -4.03 -1.71
CA PRO A 205 -20.89 -4.55 -2.14
C PRO A 205 -21.20 -5.98 -1.66
N GLY A 206 -20.20 -6.86 -1.64
CA GLY A 206 -20.34 -8.26 -1.21
C GLY A 206 -20.01 -8.53 0.26
N CYS A 207 -19.73 -7.50 1.07
CA CYS A 207 -19.32 -7.70 2.46
C CYS A 207 -20.52 -8.11 3.33
N LYS A 208 -20.36 -9.19 4.10
CA LYS A 208 -21.35 -9.70 5.09
C LYS A 208 -20.90 -9.55 6.55
N ASN A 209 -19.77 -8.88 6.79
CA ASN A 209 -19.22 -8.72 8.14
C ASN A 209 -19.83 -7.49 8.82
N GLU A 210 -20.64 -7.73 9.86
CA GLU A 210 -21.30 -6.65 10.60
C GLU A 210 -20.33 -5.73 11.35
N ARG A 211 -19.16 -6.23 11.74
CA ARG A 211 -18.12 -5.35 12.32
C ARG A 211 -17.68 -4.27 11.33
N CYS A 212 -17.64 -4.59 10.02
CA CYS A 212 -17.34 -3.59 9.00
C CYS A 212 -18.43 -2.51 8.90
N ALA A 213 -19.71 -2.85 9.10
CA ALA A 213 -20.76 -1.82 9.13
C ALA A 213 -20.61 -0.93 10.36
N GLU A 214 -20.45 -1.52 11.54
CA GLU A 214 -20.37 -0.74 12.79
C GLU A 214 -19.13 0.18 12.82
N SER A 215 -17.96 -0.29 12.39
CA SER A 215 -16.76 0.57 12.30
C SER A 215 -16.94 1.74 11.34
N LYS A 216 -17.66 1.56 10.23
CA LYS A 216 -17.92 2.64 9.27
C LYS A 216 -18.91 3.66 9.84
N LYS A 217 -19.99 3.18 10.46
CA LYS A 217 -20.97 4.03 11.16
C LYS A 217 -20.31 4.88 12.25
N PHE A 218 -19.37 4.31 13.00
CA PHE A 218 -18.64 5.05 14.03
C PHE A 218 -17.94 6.29 13.45
N PHE A 219 -17.07 6.14 12.45
CA PHE A 219 -16.32 7.28 11.90
C PHE A 219 -17.21 8.26 11.11
N VAL A 220 -18.24 7.78 10.43
CA VAL A 220 -19.24 8.66 9.78
C VAL A 220 -20.02 9.46 10.84
N GLY A 221 -20.42 8.83 11.95
CA GLY A 221 -21.09 9.52 13.05
C GLY A 221 -20.21 10.59 13.70
N VAL A 222 -18.89 10.38 13.77
CA VAL A 222 -17.97 11.44 14.21
C VAL A 222 -17.93 12.59 13.20
N GLN A 223 -17.91 12.32 11.90
CA GLN A 223 -17.97 13.37 10.87
C GLN A 223 -19.22 14.24 11.00
N ASP A 224 -20.38 13.62 11.25
CA ASP A 224 -21.65 14.35 11.39
C ASP A 224 -21.64 15.27 12.62
N SER A 225 -20.94 14.88 13.69
CA SER A 225 -20.80 15.70 14.90
C SER A 225 -19.91 16.94 14.74
N LEU A 226 -19.00 16.94 13.74
CA LEU A 226 -18.13 18.08 13.41
C LEU A 226 -18.81 19.11 12.48
N ALA A 227 -19.93 18.74 11.85
CA ALA A 227 -20.67 19.60 10.92
C ALA A 227 -21.71 20.51 11.60
N VAL A 228 -21.79 20.46 12.94
CA VAL A 228 -22.68 21.27 13.81
C VAL A 228 -21.90 22.42 14.42
#